data_AF-A0A9D7R9X7-F1
#
_entry.id   AF-A0A9D7R9X7-F1
#
_cell.length_a   1.000
_cell.length_b   1.000
_cell.length_c   1.000
_cell.angle_alpha   90.00
_cell.angle_beta   90.00
_cell.angle_gamma   90.00
#
_symmetry.space_group_name_H-M   'P 1'
#
loop_
_entity.id
_entity.type
_entity.pdbx_description
1 polymer ?
#
loop_
_entity_poly.entity_id
_entity_poly.type
_entity_poly.pdbx_seq_one_letter_code
_entity_poly.pdbx_strand_id
1 'polypeptide(L)'
;MRTAIQSLLLTALLAYPASAQQVLFADDFNDGNAHGWQEFDGTFAVQNGQYRITTTQFCQEGRAIAGNPAWVDYAIDVDFFIDSGLSNAHAAILFRVQQVVSGCGQGRYLQFNVFPTFSGYCRIDFSGSVCSAGIERPMVTSLRQWHHARVEVRGTDAYAWVDGRYAIHAPGFVPFATGRIGLKCINTNSVVYDNVVVTGLPNGSAWNEIGAGISGSNGMPTLRGVGALIEGSPTSLLLRNDPRGGAGVLFAGLTTQYRPLAGGILIPTEDLVVGSFLLNASGELDMTSPWPGLVPVGTELYFQFWMFDASAVMGFSATNGVRCVAP
;
A
#
# COMPACT_ATOMS: atom_id res chain seq x y z
N MET A 1 -7.45 -13.23 -24.30
CA MET A 1 -6.53 -13.32 -23.15
C MET A 1 -6.66 -12.16 -22.16
N ARG A 2 -6.98 -10.92 -22.57
CA ARG A 2 -7.27 -9.79 -21.65
C ARG A 2 -8.56 -9.91 -20.83
N THR A 3 -9.48 -10.79 -21.22
CA THR A 3 -10.85 -10.86 -20.70
C THR A 3 -11.05 -11.73 -19.45
N ALA A 4 -10.15 -12.67 -19.15
CA ALA A 4 -10.37 -13.65 -18.08
C ALA A 4 -10.26 -13.05 -16.66
N ILE A 5 -9.32 -12.13 -16.42
CA ILE A 5 -9.19 -11.43 -15.13
C ILE A 5 -10.30 -10.36 -14.98
N GLN A 6 -10.66 -9.69 -16.07
CA GLN A 6 -11.76 -8.71 -16.07
C GLN A 6 -13.12 -9.35 -15.77
N SER A 7 -13.37 -10.58 -16.24
CA SER A 7 -14.63 -11.30 -15.99
C SER A 7 -14.81 -11.76 -14.53
N LEU A 8 -13.74 -12.05 -13.77
CA LEU A 8 -13.86 -12.36 -12.34
C LEU A 8 -14.40 -11.17 -11.55
N LEU A 9 -13.89 -9.98 -11.88
CA LEU A 9 -14.02 -8.80 -11.04
C LEU A 9 -15.30 -8.00 -11.30
N LEU A 10 -15.95 -8.24 -12.45
CA LEU A 10 -17.27 -7.65 -12.75
C LEU A 10 -18.42 -8.40 -12.06
N THR A 11 -18.21 -9.65 -11.62
CA THR A 11 -19.25 -10.51 -11.01
C THR A 11 -19.37 -10.36 -9.49
N ALA A 12 -18.44 -9.66 -8.83
CA ALA A 12 -18.42 -9.45 -7.37
C ALA A 12 -19.42 -8.39 -6.85
N LEU A 13 -20.33 -7.90 -7.69
CA LEU A 13 -21.06 -6.65 -7.44
C LEU A 13 -22.37 -6.77 -6.65
N LEU A 14 -22.74 -7.93 -6.11
CA LEU A 14 -23.95 -8.02 -5.27
C LEU A 14 -23.74 -8.90 -4.04
N ALA A 15 -23.80 -8.24 -2.89
CA ALA A 15 -23.90 -8.78 -1.53
C ALA A 15 -22.61 -9.24 -0.84
N TYR A 16 -21.70 -8.30 -0.55
CA TYR A 16 -20.80 -8.44 0.60
C TYR A 16 -20.77 -7.14 1.43
N PRO A 17 -20.85 -7.20 2.77
CA PRO A 17 -20.48 -6.07 3.59
C PRO A 17 -18.98 -5.83 3.43
N ALA A 18 -18.60 -4.63 3.01
CA ALA A 18 -17.20 -4.21 3.01
C ALA A 18 -16.62 -4.47 4.42
N SER A 19 -15.49 -5.17 4.50
CA SER A 19 -14.77 -5.26 5.77
C SER A 19 -14.33 -3.84 6.12
N ALA A 20 -14.90 -3.27 7.19
CA ALA A 20 -14.55 -1.93 7.63
C ALA A 20 -13.05 -1.88 7.93
N GLN A 21 -12.32 -1.06 7.18
CA GLN A 21 -10.90 -0.85 7.42
C GLN A 21 -10.73 -0.29 8.84
N GLN A 22 -9.92 -0.96 9.67
CA GLN A 22 -9.78 -0.56 11.07
C GLN A 22 -9.12 0.83 11.13
N VAL A 23 -9.86 1.83 11.63
CA VAL A 23 -9.29 3.12 11.99
C VAL A 23 -8.37 2.91 13.19
N LEU A 24 -7.08 3.18 13.01
CA LEU A 24 -6.04 3.04 14.03
C LEU A 24 -5.88 4.32 14.84
N PHE A 25 -6.11 5.47 14.21
CA PHE A 25 -6.00 6.80 14.81
C PHE A 25 -6.79 7.79 13.95
N ALA A 26 -7.39 8.79 14.58
CA ALA A 26 -7.99 9.92 13.90
C ALA A 26 -7.89 11.16 14.77
N ASP A 27 -7.71 12.31 14.13
CA ASP A 27 -7.75 13.63 14.77
C ASP A 27 -8.22 14.67 13.75
N ASP A 28 -9.40 15.23 13.99
CA ASP A 28 -9.98 16.32 13.20
C ASP A 28 -9.76 17.69 13.88
N PHE A 29 -9.06 17.72 15.01
CA PHE A 29 -8.74 18.89 15.82
C PHE A 29 -9.95 19.76 16.25
N ASN A 30 -11.19 19.32 16.00
CA ASN A 30 -12.42 20.06 16.31
C ASN A 30 -12.70 20.13 17.81
N ASP A 31 -12.01 19.33 18.60
CA ASP A 31 -12.01 19.38 20.06
C ASP A 31 -11.09 20.48 20.64
N GLY A 32 -10.40 21.22 19.76
CA GLY A 32 -9.60 22.39 20.12
C GLY A 32 -8.22 22.06 20.71
N ASN A 33 -7.76 20.81 20.64
CA ASN A 33 -6.45 20.41 21.14
C ASN A 33 -5.75 19.41 20.21
N ALA A 34 -4.46 19.15 20.46
CA ALA A 34 -3.66 18.15 19.74
C ALA A 34 -3.23 17.02 20.68
N HIS A 35 -4.12 16.58 21.58
CA HIS A 35 -3.81 15.49 22.50
C HIS A 35 -3.48 14.20 21.74
N GLY A 36 -2.40 13.53 22.14
CA GLY A 36 -1.89 12.35 21.44
C GLY A 36 -0.77 12.65 20.44
N TRP A 37 -0.51 13.94 20.15
CA TRP A 37 0.66 14.38 19.41
C TRP A 37 1.81 14.76 20.35
N GLN A 38 3.02 14.36 19.98
CA GLN A 38 4.26 14.81 20.61
C GLN A 38 4.99 15.77 19.67
N GLU A 39 5.31 16.94 20.18
CA GLU A 39 5.76 18.11 19.41
C GLU A 39 7.24 18.42 19.60
N PHE A 40 7.93 18.79 18.52
CA PHE A 40 9.37 19.05 18.49
C PHE A 40 9.71 20.26 17.61
N ASP A 41 10.58 21.13 18.10
CA ASP A 41 11.27 22.18 17.33
C ASP A 41 10.38 23.07 16.47
N GLY A 42 9.20 23.46 16.96
CA GLY A 42 8.28 24.35 16.27
C GLY A 42 7.40 25.10 17.25
N THR A 43 6.51 25.93 16.71
CA THR A 43 5.37 26.46 17.46
C THR A 43 4.11 25.79 16.93
N PHE A 44 3.32 25.24 17.84
CA PHE A 44 2.16 24.43 17.53
C PHE A 44 0.93 25.06 18.16
N ALA A 45 -0.17 25.06 17.41
CA ALA A 45 -1.44 25.56 17.91
C ALA A 45 -2.60 24.88 17.19
N VAL A 46 -3.61 24.46 17.95
CA VAL A 46 -4.93 24.17 17.39
C VAL A 46 -5.77 25.43 17.45
N GLN A 47 -6.22 25.92 16.30
CA GLN A 47 -7.04 27.13 16.17
C GLN A 47 -8.11 26.90 15.12
N ASN A 48 -9.36 27.23 15.44
CA ASN A 48 -10.51 27.04 14.55
C ASN A 48 -10.66 25.59 14.02
N GLY A 49 -10.37 24.59 14.86
CA GLY A 49 -10.46 23.19 14.47
C GLY A 49 -9.31 22.71 13.57
N GLN A 50 -8.18 23.43 13.53
CA GLN A 50 -7.07 23.13 12.61
C GLN A 50 -5.73 23.16 13.33
N TYR A 51 -4.84 22.24 12.98
CA TYR A 51 -3.53 22.13 13.61
C TYR A 51 -2.45 22.85 12.80
N ARG A 52 -1.96 23.97 13.32
CA ARG A 52 -0.92 24.79 12.69
C ARG A 52 0.44 24.50 13.29
N ILE A 53 1.39 24.16 12.42
CA ILE A 53 2.82 24.07 12.75
C ILE A 53 3.54 25.25 12.11
N THR A 54 4.25 26.03 12.93
CA THR A 54 4.99 27.24 12.50
C THR A 54 6.48 27.07 12.79
N THR A 55 7.32 27.53 11.86
CA THR A 55 8.78 27.52 11.99
C THR A 55 9.35 28.89 11.64
N THR A 56 10.30 29.42 12.42
CA THR A 56 10.80 30.79 12.25
C THR A 56 12.20 30.89 11.64
N GLN A 57 12.90 29.76 11.48
CA GLN A 57 14.26 29.75 10.91
C GLN A 57 14.61 28.40 10.26
N PHE A 58 15.64 28.42 9.42
CA PHE A 58 16.27 27.20 8.92
C PHE A 58 16.75 26.33 10.11
N CYS A 59 16.58 25.01 10.01
CA CYS A 59 16.87 24.05 11.08
C CYS A 59 15.98 24.10 12.34
N GLN A 60 14.88 24.86 12.32
CA GLN A 60 13.74 24.66 13.20
C GLN A 60 12.68 23.87 12.44
N GLU A 61 12.73 22.54 12.56
CA GLU A 61 11.81 21.64 11.88
C GLU A 61 10.65 21.26 12.80
N GLY A 62 9.56 22.02 12.72
CA GLY A 62 8.35 21.73 13.49
C GLY A 62 7.85 20.35 13.11
N ARG A 63 7.94 19.40 14.04
CA ARG A 63 7.54 17.99 13.84
C ARG A 63 6.58 17.58 14.95
N ALA A 64 5.47 16.99 14.56
CA ALA A 64 4.51 16.39 15.48
C ALA A 64 4.38 14.90 15.14
N ILE A 65 4.43 14.01 16.13
CA ILE A 65 4.31 12.56 15.92
C ILE A 65 3.19 11.99 16.78
N ALA A 66 2.47 11.00 16.25
CA ALA A 66 1.33 10.37 16.94
C ALA A 66 1.22 8.88 16.58
N GLY A 67 0.33 8.18 17.28
CA GLY A 67 0.03 6.78 17.01
C GLY A 67 1.00 5.78 17.63
N ASN A 68 0.99 4.53 17.16
CA ASN A 68 1.69 3.40 17.80
C ASN A 68 2.96 3.00 17.01
N PRO A 69 4.13 2.85 17.66
CA PRO A 69 5.36 2.44 16.97
C PRO A 69 5.33 1.00 16.43
N ALA A 70 4.35 0.19 16.84
CA ALA A 70 4.16 -1.18 16.38
C ALA A 70 3.33 -1.30 15.09
N TRP A 71 2.78 -0.21 14.55
CA TRP A 71 2.02 -0.27 13.30
C TRP A 71 2.90 -0.72 12.14
N VAL A 72 2.43 -1.76 11.45
CA VAL A 72 3.07 -2.37 10.28
C VAL A 72 2.49 -1.70 9.05
N ASP A 73 1.48 -2.23 8.38
CA ASP A 73 1.00 -1.61 7.15
C ASP A 73 -0.22 -0.73 7.43
N TYR A 74 -0.21 0.48 6.88
CA TYR A 74 -1.27 1.47 7.11
C TYR A 74 -1.32 2.54 6.01
N ALA A 75 -2.47 3.19 5.92
CA ALA A 75 -2.68 4.41 5.15
C ALA A 75 -2.80 5.62 6.10
N ILE A 76 -2.33 6.77 5.65
CA ILE A 76 -2.53 8.07 6.27
C ILE A 76 -3.30 8.91 5.27
N ASP A 77 -4.48 9.38 5.65
CA ASP A 77 -5.24 10.40 4.95
C ASP A 77 -5.16 11.69 5.79
N VAL A 78 -4.86 12.81 5.15
CA VAL A 78 -4.68 14.10 5.84
C VAL A 78 -4.91 15.27 4.89
N ASP A 79 -5.63 16.29 5.37
CA ASP A 79 -5.73 17.56 4.69
C ASP A 79 -4.59 18.48 5.12
N PHE A 80 -4.04 19.23 4.17
CA PHE A 80 -2.96 20.17 4.43
C PHE A 80 -3.14 21.48 3.66
N PHE A 81 -2.62 22.55 4.24
CA PHE A 81 -2.60 23.89 3.66
C PHE A 81 -1.22 24.51 3.89
N ILE A 82 -0.52 24.80 2.80
CA ILE A 82 0.80 25.42 2.86
C ILE A 82 0.61 26.94 2.92
N ASP A 83 0.68 27.51 4.13
CA ASP A 83 0.53 28.94 4.38
C ASP A 83 1.90 29.64 4.34
N SER A 84 2.39 29.88 3.13
CA SER A 84 3.63 30.62 2.89
C SER A 84 3.63 31.32 1.54
N GLY A 85 4.47 32.35 1.43
CA GLY A 85 4.81 33.01 0.17
C GLY A 85 6.16 32.56 -0.41
N LEU A 86 6.83 31.58 0.21
CA LEU A 86 8.14 31.10 -0.22
C LEU A 86 8.00 30.10 -1.36
N SER A 87 8.88 30.19 -2.36
CA SER A 87 8.83 29.34 -3.57
C SER A 87 9.22 27.88 -3.32
N ASN A 88 9.91 27.58 -2.21
CA ASN A 88 10.32 26.24 -1.80
C ASN A 88 9.49 25.70 -0.61
N ALA A 89 8.39 26.38 -0.27
CA ALA A 89 7.48 25.93 0.77
C ALA A 89 6.84 24.59 0.39
N HIS A 90 6.73 23.69 1.36
CA HIS A 90 6.09 22.39 1.18
C HIS A 90 5.47 21.90 2.47
N ALA A 91 4.51 21.00 2.35
CA ALA A 91 4.04 20.17 3.44
C ALA A 91 4.84 18.86 3.47
N ALA A 92 5.04 18.30 4.66
CA ALA A 92 5.62 16.97 4.81
C ALA A 92 4.76 16.09 5.73
N ILE A 93 4.44 14.89 5.25
CA ILE A 93 3.76 13.84 6.01
C ILE A 93 4.82 12.80 6.37
N LEU A 94 4.99 12.53 7.66
CA LEU A 94 5.95 11.55 8.17
C LEU A 94 5.27 10.18 8.33
N PHE A 95 5.99 9.13 7.96
CA PHE A 95 5.55 7.75 8.12
C PHE A 95 6.73 6.87 8.51
N ARG A 96 6.42 5.69 9.05
CA ARG A 96 7.42 4.76 9.62
C ARG A 96 8.34 5.43 10.64
N VAL A 97 7.82 6.40 11.38
CA VAL A 97 8.59 7.18 12.35
C VAL A 97 9.05 6.26 13.48
N GLN A 98 10.37 6.08 13.59
CA GLN A 98 11.01 5.33 14.68
C GLN A 98 11.30 6.23 15.87
N GLN A 99 11.85 7.41 15.60
CA GLN A 99 12.33 8.32 16.61
C GLN A 99 12.41 9.75 16.05
N VAL A 100 12.10 10.72 16.90
CA VAL A 100 12.38 12.14 16.69
C VAL A 100 13.09 12.67 17.92
N VAL A 101 14.10 13.52 17.72
CA VAL A 101 14.83 14.23 18.77
C VAL A 101 14.90 15.70 18.37
N SER A 102 14.97 16.59 19.36
CA SER A 102 15.16 18.01 19.10
C SER A 102 16.42 18.27 18.25
N GLY A 103 16.28 19.10 17.22
CA GLY A 103 17.34 19.52 16.32
C GLY A 103 17.13 19.14 14.86
N CYS A 104 17.86 19.83 13.97
CA CYS A 104 17.75 19.74 12.52
C CYS A 104 17.86 18.29 12.02
N GLY A 105 16.76 17.72 11.52
CA GLY A 105 16.69 16.35 11.01
C GLY A 105 17.20 15.29 11.98
N GLN A 106 17.17 15.57 13.28
CA GLN A 106 17.54 14.61 14.31
C GLN A 106 16.37 13.64 14.52
N GLY A 107 16.49 12.47 13.91
CA GLY A 107 15.45 11.44 13.98
C GLY A 107 15.61 10.39 12.90
N ARG A 108 14.77 9.38 12.97
CA ARG A 108 14.70 8.29 12.00
C ARG A 108 13.27 8.09 11.56
N TYR A 109 12.98 8.51 10.33
CA TYR A 109 11.64 8.48 9.74
C TYR A 109 11.70 8.62 8.22
N LEU A 110 10.60 8.30 7.57
CA LEU A 110 10.38 8.58 6.16
C LEU A 110 9.43 9.77 6.05
N GLN A 111 9.60 10.60 5.03
CA GLN A 111 8.71 11.73 4.78
C GLN A 111 8.27 11.76 3.32
N PHE A 112 6.99 12.05 3.10
CA PHE A 112 6.42 12.41 1.82
C PHE A 112 6.30 13.93 1.77
N ASN A 113 7.01 14.55 0.85
CA ASN A 113 7.03 15.99 0.63
C ASN A 113 6.10 16.36 -0.52
N VAL A 114 5.32 17.42 -0.33
CA VAL A 114 4.44 17.99 -1.35
C VAL A 114 4.82 19.44 -1.61
N PHE A 115 5.49 19.68 -2.74
CA PHE A 115 5.82 21.01 -3.25
C PHE A 115 4.79 21.45 -4.31
N PRO A 116 4.75 22.76 -4.65
CA PRO A 116 3.91 23.27 -5.72
C PRO A 116 4.16 22.61 -7.08
N THR A 117 5.39 22.17 -7.35
CA THR A 117 5.82 21.69 -8.68
C THR A 117 6.30 20.23 -8.71
N PHE A 118 6.39 19.56 -7.56
CA PHE A 118 6.76 18.15 -7.48
C PHE A 118 6.35 17.55 -6.13
N SER A 119 6.39 16.23 -6.06
CA SER A 119 6.35 15.49 -4.80
C SER A 119 7.58 14.62 -4.68
N GLY A 120 7.92 14.22 -3.45
CA GLY A 120 9.01 13.30 -3.28
C GLY A 120 9.03 12.58 -1.95
N TYR A 121 9.67 11.41 -1.94
CA TYR A 121 10.00 10.71 -0.71
C TYR A 121 11.42 11.01 -0.29
N CYS A 122 11.62 11.11 1.01
CA CYS A 122 12.91 11.36 1.61
C CYS A 122 13.09 10.52 2.88
N ARG A 123 14.24 9.86 2.99
CA ARG A 123 14.63 9.16 4.22
C ARG A 123 15.49 10.07 5.09
N ILE A 124 15.05 10.30 6.32
CA ILE A 124 15.82 10.96 7.38
C ILE A 124 16.32 9.90 8.36
N ASP A 125 17.63 9.91 8.61
CA ASP A 125 18.30 8.99 9.54
C ASP A 125 19.47 9.71 10.20
N PHE A 126 19.13 10.55 11.19
CA PHE A 126 20.06 11.44 11.89
C PHE A 126 20.94 12.27 10.94
N SER A 127 20.37 12.69 9.82
CA SER A 127 21.09 13.20 8.65
C SER A 127 21.17 14.73 8.58
N GLY A 128 20.72 15.46 9.60
CA GLY A 128 20.74 16.93 9.54
C GLY A 128 19.75 17.52 8.53
N SER A 129 18.65 16.82 8.27
CA SER A 129 17.60 17.15 7.29
C SER A 129 18.00 16.91 5.83
N VAL A 130 19.16 16.28 5.61
CA VAL A 130 19.58 15.82 4.29
C VAL A 130 18.88 14.51 3.96
N CYS A 131 18.30 14.42 2.77
CA CYS A 131 17.69 13.18 2.29
C CYS A 131 18.78 12.15 2.01
N SER A 132 18.82 11.09 2.81
CA SER A 132 19.76 9.97 2.64
C SER A 132 19.38 9.06 1.46
N ALA A 133 18.09 9.04 1.10
CA ALA A 133 17.55 8.46 -0.13
C ALA A 133 16.36 9.32 -0.56
N GLY A 134 16.40 9.84 -1.78
CA GLY A 134 15.39 10.76 -2.33
C GLY A 134 14.83 10.27 -3.66
N ILE A 135 13.52 10.35 -3.85
CA ILE A 135 12.86 10.10 -5.14
C ILE A 135 11.84 11.22 -5.35
N GLU A 136 11.90 11.88 -6.50
CA GLU A 136 10.99 12.97 -6.85
C GLU A 136 10.20 12.66 -8.12
N ARG A 137 8.97 13.17 -8.19
CA ARG A 137 8.08 13.07 -9.34
C ARG A 137 7.38 14.41 -9.58
N PRO A 138 7.28 14.87 -10.84
CA PRO A 138 6.52 16.06 -11.17
C PRO A 138 5.09 15.97 -10.66
N MET A 139 4.59 17.06 -10.10
CA MET A 139 3.23 17.20 -9.61
C MET A 139 2.87 18.68 -9.64
N VAL A 140 1.58 19.02 -9.68
CA VAL A 140 1.16 20.42 -9.58
C VAL A 140 0.20 20.54 -8.41
N THR A 141 0.59 21.33 -7.42
CA THR A 141 -0.25 21.77 -6.30
C THR A 141 -0.15 23.29 -6.15
N SER A 142 -0.85 23.85 -5.18
CA SER A 142 -0.89 25.29 -4.95
C SER A 142 -0.59 25.63 -3.50
N LEU A 143 0.05 26.79 -3.31
CA LEU A 143 0.14 27.40 -1.99
C LEU A 143 -1.20 28.03 -1.62
N ARG A 144 -1.47 28.12 -0.32
CA ARG A 144 -2.67 28.76 0.23
C ARG A 144 -4.00 28.20 -0.29
N GLN A 145 -4.03 26.90 -0.56
CA GLN A 145 -5.23 26.13 -0.84
C GLN A 145 -5.18 24.84 -0.02
N TRP A 146 -6.36 24.34 0.34
CA TRP A 146 -6.49 23.03 0.95
C TRP A 146 -6.27 21.96 -0.10
N HIS A 147 -5.46 20.98 0.27
CA HIS A 147 -5.16 19.80 -0.50
C HIS A 147 -5.33 18.57 0.39
N HIS A 148 -5.64 17.44 -0.23
CA HIS A 148 -5.74 16.17 0.46
C HIS A 148 -4.57 15.27 0.07
N ALA A 149 -3.87 14.68 1.03
CA ALA A 149 -2.83 13.68 0.78
C ALA A 149 -3.24 12.33 1.35
N ARG A 150 -2.99 11.28 0.56
CA ARG A 150 -3.01 9.88 1.03
C ARG A 150 -1.61 9.30 0.90
N VAL A 151 -1.09 8.68 1.97
CA VAL A 151 0.18 7.94 1.97
C VAL A 151 -0.09 6.52 2.46
N GLU A 152 0.24 5.52 1.64
CA GLU A 152 0.17 4.11 2.04
C GLU A 152 1.56 3.51 2.15
N VAL A 153 1.76 2.73 3.22
CA VAL A 153 2.97 1.93 3.42
C VAL A 153 2.60 0.46 3.53
N ARG A 154 3.20 -0.37 2.67
CA ARG A 154 2.94 -1.82 2.55
C ARG A 154 4.24 -2.58 2.47
N GLY A 155 4.63 -3.24 3.56
CA GLY A 155 5.94 -3.86 3.67
C GLY A 155 7.06 -2.85 3.38
N THR A 156 7.79 -3.08 2.29
CA THR A 156 8.91 -2.24 1.84
C THR A 156 8.54 -1.13 0.86
N ASP A 157 7.27 -1.03 0.45
CA ASP A 157 6.83 -0.11 -0.60
C ASP A 157 6.02 1.05 -0.01
N ALA A 158 6.14 2.23 -0.65
CA ALA A 158 5.36 3.41 -0.32
C ALA A 158 4.62 3.95 -1.55
N TYR A 159 3.36 4.33 -1.37
CA TYR A 159 2.49 4.92 -2.38
C TYR A 159 1.91 6.23 -1.86
N ALA A 160 1.74 7.22 -2.72
CA ALA A 160 1.09 8.47 -2.34
C ALA A 160 0.25 9.08 -3.45
N TRP A 161 -0.78 9.80 -3.02
CA TRP A 161 -1.71 10.56 -3.84
C TRP A 161 -1.89 11.96 -3.25
N VAL A 162 -2.15 12.92 -4.13
CA VAL A 162 -2.58 14.27 -3.75
C VAL A 162 -3.82 14.63 -4.57
N ASP A 163 -4.88 15.07 -3.89
CA ASP A 163 -6.19 15.38 -4.48
C ASP A 163 -6.75 14.24 -5.34
N GLY A 164 -6.59 13.00 -4.85
CA GLY A 164 -6.99 11.78 -5.54
C GLY A 164 -6.12 11.39 -6.74
N ARG A 165 -5.13 12.21 -7.12
CA ARG A 165 -4.21 11.92 -8.22
C ARG A 165 -2.99 11.17 -7.71
N TYR A 166 -2.64 10.08 -8.40
CA TYR A 166 -1.44 9.32 -8.09
C TYR A 166 -0.18 10.19 -8.23
N ALA A 167 0.56 10.34 -7.14
CA ALA A 167 1.73 11.19 -7.07
C ALA A 167 3.02 10.39 -7.28
N ILE A 168 3.22 9.33 -6.49
CA ILE A 168 4.47 8.57 -6.48
C ILE A 168 4.29 7.16 -5.91
N HIS A 169 5.07 6.22 -6.43
CA HIS A 169 5.33 4.91 -5.83
C HIS A 169 6.83 4.67 -5.78
N ALA A 170 7.29 4.16 -4.65
CA ALA A 170 8.68 3.88 -4.38
C ALA A 170 8.84 2.44 -3.88
N PRO A 171 9.04 1.47 -4.80
CA PRO A 171 9.22 0.07 -4.42
C PRO A 171 10.56 -0.11 -3.67
N GLY A 172 10.55 -0.88 -2.59
CA GLY A 172 11.74 -1.16 -1.77
C GLY A 172 12.27 0.04 -0.98
N PHE A 173 11.57 1.17 -0.97
CA PHE A 173 12.02 2.40 -0.33
C PHE A 173 11.97 2.35 1.20
N VAL A 174 11.07 1.55 1.76
CA VAL A 174 10.78 1.50 3.19
C VAL A 174 11.66 0.46 3.89
N PRO A 175 12.66 0.88 4.68
CA PRO A 175 13.60 -0.05 5.33
C PRO A 175 13.14 -0.51 6.71
N PHE A 176 12.07 0.10 7.25
CA PHE A 176 11.57 -0.15 8.60
C PHE A 176 10.24 -0.89 8.54
N ALA A 177 10.11 -1.99 9.28
CA ALA A 177 8.91 -2.83 9.26
C ALA A 177 7.74 -2.27 10.10
N THR A 178 8.01 -1.36 11.03
CA THR A 178 6.99 -0.72 11.87
C THR A 178 7.20 0.78 11.94
N GLY A 179 6.26 1.55 12.50
CA GLY A 179 6.52 2.92 12.95
C GLY A 179 5.30 3.82 12.96
N ARG A 180 5.42 4.93 13.70
CA ARG A 180 4.37 5.95 13.89
C ARG A 180 4.16 6.81 12.64
N ILE A 181 3.16 7.68 12.73
CA ILE A 181 2.93 8.79 11.78
C ILE A 181 3.48 10.10 12.34
N GLY A 182 3.57 11.11 11.48
CA GLY A 182 3.81 12.48 11.92
C GLY A 182 3.49 13.52 10.86
N LEU A 183 3.53 14.78 11.28
CA LEU A 183 3.32 15.97 10.47
C LEU A 183 4.53 16.88 10.62
N LYS A 184 4.92 17.59 9.55
CA LYS A 184 6.14 18.39 9.56
C LYS A 184 6.02 19.68 8.75
N CYS A 185 6.42 20.77 9.38
CA CYS A 185 6.71 22.06 8.75
C CYS A 185 8.22 22.25 8.65
N ILE A 186 8.72 22.53 7.45
CA ILE A 186 10.14 22.83 7.19
C ILE A 186 10.25 23.75 5.97
N ASN A 187 11.22 24.66 5.98
CA ASN A 187 11.52 25.57 4.87
C ASN A 187 10.29 26.38 4.41
N THR A 188 9.38 26.66 5.33
CA THR A 188 8.15 27.39 5.11
C THR A 188 7.77 28.16 6.38
N ASN A 189 6.86 29.12 6.29
CA ASN A 189 6.40 29.88 7.47
C ASN A 189 5.54 29.00 8.36
N SER A 190 4.50 28.41 7.77
CA SER A 190 3.65 27.45 8.45
C SER A 190 2.99 26.48 7.50
N VAL A 191 2.64 25.32 8.03
CA VAL A 191 1.73 24.35 7.39
C VAL A 191 0.60 24.09 8.37
N VAL A 192 -0.62 24.10 7.85
CA VAL A 192 -1.83 23.77 8.62
C VAL A 192 -2.29 22.38 8.17
N TYR A 193 -2.69 21.56 9.13
CA TYR A 193 -3.19 20.21 8.92
C TYR A 193 -4.57 20.04 9.52
N ASP A 194 -5.37 19.16 8.92
CA ASP A 194 -6.73 18.84 9.37
C ASP A 194 -7.12 17.41 8.94
N ASN A 195 -8.17 16.87 9.54
CA ASN A 195 -8.80 15.58 9.19
C ASN A 195 -7.80 14.42 9.04
N VAL A 196 -6.92 14.24 10.03
CA VAL A 196 -5.95 13.14 10.03
C VAL A 196 -6.69 11.84 10.32
N VAL A 197 -6.56 10.84 9.44
CA VAL A 197 -7.07 9.49 9.65
C VAL A 197 -5.98 8.48 9.29
N VAL A 198 -5.75 7.52 10.16
CA VAL A 198 -4.85 6.39 9.91
C VAL A 198 -5.66 5.12 9.90
N THR A 199 -5.57 4.36 8.82
CA THR A 199 -6.25 3.07 8.69
C THR A 199 -5.25 1.94 8.57
N GLY A 200 -5.54 0.81 9.24
CA GLY A 200 -4.73 -0.39 9.11
C GLY A 200 -4.87 -0.97 7.70
N LEU A 201 -3.75 -1.40 7.14
CA LEU A 201 -3.72 -2.18 5.91
C LEU A 201 -3.43 -3.65 6.26
N PRO A 202 -3.95 -4.60 5.47
CA PRO A 202 -3.55 -6.00 5.60
C PRO A 202 -2.02 -6.13 5.49
N ASN A 203 -1.38 -6.71 6.50
CA ASN A 203 0.08 -6.83 6.58
C ASN A 203 0.64 -7.65 5.39
N GLY A 204 1.70 -7.16 4.76
CA GLY A 204 2.44 -7.78 3.66
C GLY A 204 2.16 -7.16 2.30
N SER A 205 2.80 -7.72 1.26
CA SER A 205 2.31 -7.51 -0.09
C SER A 205 0.80 -7.75 -0.09
N ALA A 206 0.02 -6.97 -0.84
CA ALA A 206 -1.43 -7.17 -0.88
C ALA A 206 -1.81 -8.61 -1.27
N TRP A 207 -0.84 -9.38 -1.80
CA TRP A 207 -0.85 -10.80 -2.08
C TRP A 207 -0.14 -11.62 -0.98
N ASN A 208 -0.83 -12.62 -0.44
CA ASN A 208 -0.33 -13.55 0.57
C ASN A 208 -0.43 -14.99 0.06
N GLU A 209 0.63 -15.78 0.20
CA GLU A 209 0.60 -17.21 -0.09
C GLU A 209 -0.09 -17.97 1.06
N ILE A 210 -0.96 -18.91 0.73
CA ILE A 210 -1.79 -19.67 1.70
C ILE A 210 -1.61 -21.20 1.59
N GLY A 211 -0.60 -21.65 0.84
CA GLY A 211 -0.14 -23.05 0.84
C GLY A 211 -0.97 -24.02 -0.02
N ALA A 212 -0.93 -25.32 0.31
CA ALA A 212 -1.62 -26.41 -0.38
C ALA A 212 -1.18 -26.72 -1.83
N GLY A 213 0.07 -26.43 -2.18
CA GLY A 213 0.63 -26.89 -3.44
C GLY A 213 0.84 -28.41 -3.48
N ILE A 214 0.78 -28.98 -4.68
CA ILE A 214 1.02 -30.40 -4.95
C ILE A 214 2.16 -30.48 -5.95
N SER A 215 3.22 -31.19 -5.58
CA SER A 215 4.37 -31.42 -6.45
C SER A 215 4.01 -32.23 -7.69
N GLY A 216 4.54 -31.80 -8.84
CA GLY A 216 4.58 -32.55 -10.08
C GLY A 216 6.00 -32.91 -10.51
N SER A 217 6.15 -33.19 -11.80
CA SER A 217 7.38 -33.62 -12.49
C SER A 217 8.54 -32.65 -12.33
N ASN A 218 8.27 -31.35 -12.25
CA ASN A 218 9.25 -30.28 -12.11
C ASN A 218 9.33 -29.71 -10.68
N GLY A 219 8.81 -30.43 -9.69
CA GLY A 219 8.66 -29.96 -8.32
C GLY A 219 7.30 -29.32 -8.07
N MET A 220 7.15 -28.57 -6.97
CA MET A 220 5.91 -27.87 -6.64
C MET A 220 5.76 -26.60 -7.49
N PRO A 221 4.71 -26.50 -8.33
CA PRO A 221 4.39 -25.26 -9.02
C PRO A 221 4.11 -24.15 -8.01
N THR A 222 4.47 -22.92 -8.34
CA THR A 222 4.20 -21.76 -7.48
C THR A 222 3.36 -20.72 -8.20
N LEU A 223 2.47 -20.09 -7.45
CA LEU A 223 1.67 -18.95 -7.89
C LEU A 223 2.00 -17.76 -7.00
N ARG A 224 2.28 -16.63 -7.65
CA ARG A 224 2.57 -15.37 -6.95
C ARG A 224 1.76 -14.23 -7.56
N GLY A 225 1.09 -13.48 -6.70
CA GLY A 225 0.47 -12.22 -7.09
C GLY A 225 1.45 -11.06 -6.94
N VAL A 226 1.45 -10.14 -7.90
CA VAL A 226 2.29 -8.94 -7.90
C VAL A 226 1.51 -7.73 -8.42
N GLY A 227 2.00 -6.54 -8.07
CA GLY A 227 1.40 -5.28 -8.47
C GLY A 227 0.43 -4.74 -7.43
N ALA A 228 0.16 -3.44 -7.57
CA ALA A 228 -0.80 -2.74 -6.75
C ALA A 228 -2.23 -3.29 -7.00
N LEU A 229 -3.06 -3.22 -5.97
CA LEU A 229 -4.50 -3.51 -6.07
C LEU A 229 -5.30 -2.20 -6.19
N ILE A 230 -4.75 -1.28 -6.96
CA ILE A 230 -5.29 0.07 -7.15
C ILE A 230 -5.90 0.12 -8.54
N GLU A 231 -7.10 0.69 -8.67
CA GLU A 231 -7.80 0.82 -9.95
C GLU A 231 -6.87 1.27 -11.08
N GLY A 232 -6.89 0.51 -12.19
CA GLY A 232 -6.11 0.77 -13.39
C GLY A 232 -4.62 0.41 -13.30
N SER A 233 -4.08 0.15 -12.10
CA SER A 233 -2.68 -0.23 -11.94
C SER A 233 -2.41 -1.64 -12.48
N PRO A 234 -1.25 -1.92 -13.09
CA PRO A 234 -0.94 -3.26 -13.58
C PRO A 234 -0.77 -4.25 -12.42
N THR A 235 -1.50 -5.34 -12.50
CA THR A 235 -1.50 -6.44 -11.54
C THR A 235 -1.26 -7.76 -12.28
N SER A 236 -0.45 -8.65 -11.71
CA SER A 236 -0.14 -9.93 -12.35
C SER A 236 -0.26 -11.12 -11.42
N LEU A 237 -0.70 -12.24 -11.98
CA LEU A 237 -0.54 -13.57 -11.42
C LEU A 237 0.57 -14.28 -12.20
N LEU A 238 1.62 -14.67 -11.49
CA LEU A 238 2.83 -15.28 -12.04
C LEU A 238 2.87 -16.75 -11.60
N LEU A 239 2.77 -17.67 -12.55
CA LEU A 239 2.91 -19.10 -12.33
C LEU A 239 4.30 -19.55 -12.76
N ARG A 240 4.99 -20.31 -11.91
CA ARG A 240 6.32 -20.88 -12.18
C ARG A 240 6.36 -22.38 -11.86
N ASN A 241 7.35 -23.06 -12.44
CA ASN A 241 7.72 -24.45 -12.15
C ASN A 241 6.64 -25.51 -12.48
N ASP A 242 5.91 -25.36 -13.58
CA ASP A 242 4.98 -26.38 -14.08
C ASP A 242 5.66 -27.46 -14.96
N PRO A 243 5.13 -28.69 -15.10
CA PRO A 243 5.32 -29.55 -16.28
C PRO A 243 5.29 -28.79 -17.61
N ARG A 244 6.34 -29.00 -18.42
CA ARG A 244 6.52 -28.31 -19.71
C ARG A 244 5.34 -28.62 -20.65
N GLY A 245 4.68 -27.56 -21.15
CA GLY A 245 3.63 -27.67 -22.17
C GLY A 245 2.27 -28.18 -21.67
N GLY A 246 2.06 -28.21 -20.36
CA GLY A 246 0.76 -28.52 -19.76
C GLY A 246 -0.31 -27.48 -20.05
N ALA A 247 -1.58 -27.87 -19.85
CA ALA A 247 -2.70 -26.94 -19.79
C ALA A 247 -3.13 -26.78 -18.32
N GLY A 248 -3.17 -25.53 -17.86
CA GLY A 248 -3.58 -25.18 -16.51
C GLY A 248 -5.01 -24.65 -16.44
N VAL A 249 -5.65 -24.85 -15.30
CA VAL A 249 -6.93 -24.26 -14.93
C VAL A 249 -6.71 -23.36 -13.72
N LEU A 250 -7.12 -22.09 -13.84
CA LEU A 250 -7.20 -21.16 -12.72
C LEU A 250 -8.54 -21.33 -12.02
N PHE A 251 -8.49 -21.58 -10.72
CA PHE A 251 -9.62 -21.44 -9.81
C PHE A 251 -9.50 -20.10 -9.09
N ALA A 252 -10.58 -19.33 -9.07
CA ALA A 252 -10.65 -18.08 -8.33
C ALA A 252 -11.97 -17.96 -7.58
N GLY A 253 -11.90 -17.43 -6.36
CA GLY A 253 -13.05 -17.32 -5.47
C GLY A 253 -13.00 -16.13 -4.53
N LEU A 254 -14.16 -15.77 -3.98
CA LEU A 254 -14.33 -14.71 -2.97
C LEU A 254 -14.19 -15.26 -1.53
N THR A 255 -14.27 -16.57 -1.35
CA THR A 255 -14.06 -17.24 -0.06
C THR A 255 -13.19 -18.49 -0.20
N THR A 256 -12.83 -19.09 0.93
CA THR A 256 -12.16 -20.39 0.97
C THR A 256 -13.16 -21.53 1.24
N GLN A 257 -12.86 -22.72 0.72
CA GLN A 257 -13.61 -23.96 0.99
C GLN A 257 -12.73 -25.13 1.45
N TYR A 258 -11.42 -25.10 1.18
CA TYR A 258 -10.47 -26.17 1.53
C TYR A 258 -10.97 -27.59 1.19
N ARG A 259 -11.49 -27.79 -0.02
CA ARG A 259 -12.07 -29.07 -0.44
C ARG A 259 -10.98 -30.02 -0.97
N PRO A 260 -11.01 -31.32 -0.65
CA PRO A 260 -10.19 -32.31 -1.32
C PRO A 260 -10.41 -32.33 -2.85
N LEU A 261 -9.33 -32.38 -3.63
CA LEU A 261 -9.34 -32.51 -5.08
C LEU A 261 -8.08 -33.26 -5.52
N ALA A 262 -8.22 -34.33 -6.30
CA ALA A 262 -7.12 -35.11 -6.90
C ALA A 262 -5.91 -35.34 -5.97
N GLY A 263 -6.16 -35.70 -4.70
CA GLY A 263 -5.10 -36.03 -3.75
C GLY A 263 -4.48 -34.83 -3.01
N GLY A 264 -4.92 -33.60 -3.25
CA GLY A 264 -4.60 -32.43 -2.42
C GLY A 264 -5.82 -31.58 -2.08
N ILE A 265 -5.61 -30.28 -1.85
CA ILE A 265 -6.64 -29.37 -1.35
C ILE A 265 -6.83 -28.20 -2.32
N LEU A 266 -8.04 -28.07 -2.84
CA LEU A 266 -8.51 -26.87 -3.53
C LEU A 266 -8.95 -25.84 -2.48
N ILE A 267 -8.25 -24.71 -2.43
CA ILE A 267 -8.51 -23.67 -1.44
C ILE A 267 -9.70 -22.77 -1.80
N PRO A 268 -9.72 -22.07 -2.94
CA PRO A 268 -10.78 -21.11 -3.27
C PRO A 268 -12.11 -21.82 -3.55
N THR A 269 -13.22 -21.15 -3.30
CA THR A 269 -14.51 -21.47 -3.95
C THR A 269 -14.39 -21.33 -5.47
N GLU A 270 -15.17 -22.11 -6.23
CA GLU A 270 -15.16 -22.06 -7.69
C GLU A 270 -16.09 -20.97 -8.26
N ASP A 271 -16.03 -19.75 -7.72
CA ASP A 271 -16.82 -18.62 -8.23
C ASP A 271 -16.45 -18.29 -9.69
N LEU A 272 -15.19 -18.56 -10.05
CA LEU A 272 -14.73 -18.62 -11.44
C LEU A 272 -13.74 -19.75 -11.64
N VAL A 273 -13.93 -20.45 -12.76
CA VAL A 273 -12.99 -21.44 -13.27
C VAL A 273 -12.61 -21.03 -14.69
N VAL A 274 -11.35 -20.65 -14.89
CA VAL A 274 -10.82 -20.30 -16.22
C VAL A 274 -9.85 -21.39 -16.66
N GLY A 275 -10.22 -22.12 -17.69
CA GLY A 275 -9.42 -23.23 -18.22
C GLY A 275 -8.52 -22.85 -19.39
N SER A 276 -7.71 -23.84 -19.78
CA SER A 276 -6.94 -23.88 -21.04
C SER A 276 -5.84 -22.82 -21.16
N PHE A 277 -5.20 -22.46 -20.04
CA PHE A 277 -3.97 -21.69 -20.12
C PHE A 277 -2.84 -22.58 -20.63
N LEU A 278 -2.27 -22.22 -21.77
CA LEU A 278 -1.06 -22.85 -22.28
C LEU A 278 0.14 -22.20 -21.63
N LEU A 279 0.97 -23.03 -20.99
CA LEU A 279 2.22 -22.56 -20.41
C LEU A 279 3.33 -22.52 -21.47
N ASN A 280 4.33 -21.68 -21.23
CA ASN A 280 5.50 -21.61 -22.11
C ASN A 280 6.37 -22.88 -21.98
N ALA A 281 7.41 -22.99 -22.80
CA ALA A 281 8.32 -24.14 -22.79
C ALA A 281 9.09 -24.32 -21.46
N SER A 282 9.12 -23.29 -20.62
CA SER A 282 9.71 -23.29 -19.27
C SER A 282 8.71 -23.66 -18.17
N GLY A 283 7.43 -23.91 -18.50
CA GLY A 283 6.39 -24.19 -17.50
C GLY A 283 5.96 -22.94 -16.74
N GLU A 284 5.96 -21.78 -17.40
CA GLU A 284 5.58 -20.51 -16.80
C GLU A 284 4.39 -19.88 -17.51
N LEU A 285 3.63 -19.09 -16.76
CA LEU A 285 2.52 -18.29 -17.25
C LEU A 285 2.48 -16.97 -16.48
N ASP A 286 2.49 -15.86 -17.22
CA ASP A 286 2.32 -14.51 -16.69
C ASP A 286 0.99 -13.96 -17.17
N MET A 287 0.07 -13.74 -16.24
CA MET A 287 -1.21 -13.11 -16.53
C MET A 287 -1.21 -11.71 -15.94
N THR A 288 -1.12 -10.70 -16.81
CA THR A 288 -1.13 -9.29 -16.40
C THR A 288 -2.40 -8.62 -16.88
N SER A 289 -3.06 -7.89 -15.98
CA SER A 289 -4.22 -7.06 -16.27
C SER A 289 -4.16 -5.80 -15.40
N PRO A 290 -4.73 -4.67 -15.84
CA PRO A 290 -5.07 -3.60 -14.91
C PRO A 290 -5.97 -4.15 -13.80
N TRP A 291 -5.75 -3.72 -12.56
CA TRP A 291 -6.70 -3.92 -11.49
C TRP A 291 -8.00 -3.22 -11.86
N PRO A 292 -9.15 -3.88 -11.71
CA PRO A 292 -10.45 -3.29 -11.98
C PRO A 292 -10.74 -2.09 -11.08
N GLY A 293 -11.54 -1.16 -11.59
CA GLY A 293 -12.26 -0.23 -10.73
C GLY A 293 -13.38 -0.94 -9.96
N LEU A 294 -13.86 -0.31 -8.89
CA LEU A 294 -15.07 -0.72 -8.16
C LEU A 294 -14.99 -2.02 -7.35
N VAL A 295 -13.81 -2.56 -7.07
CA VAL A 295 -13.69 -3.64 -6.06
C VAL A 295 -13.83 -3.01 -4.68
N PRO A 296 -14.79 -3.41 -3.84
CA PRO A 296 -14.96 -2.84 -2.52
C PRO A 296 -13.72 -3.04 -1.64
N VAL A 297 -13.38 -2.01 -0.85
CA VAL A 297 -12.33 -2.07 0.18
C VAL A 297 -12.55 -3.30 1.07
N GLY A 298 -11.47 -4.03 1.34
CA GLY A 298 -11.50 -5.23 2.17
C GLY A 298 -11.98 -6.50 1.47
N THR A 299 -12.33 -6.44 0.18
CA THR A 299 -12.70 -7.64 -0.59
C THR A 299 -11.53 -8.59 -0.67
N GLU A 300 -11.73 -9.83 -0.21
CA GLU A 300 -10.73 -10.87 -0.31
C GLU A 300 -10.92 -11.67 -1.60
N LEU A 301 -9.82 -11.93 -2.31
CA LEU A 301 -9.80 -12.78 -3.49
C LEU A 301 -8.80 -13.91 -3.30
N TYR A 302 -9.17 -15.10 -3.77
CA TYR A 302 -8.39 -16.31 -3.63
C TYR A 302 -8.14 -16.93 -5.00
N PHE A 303 -6.91 -17.41 -5.24
CA PHE A 303 -6.48 -17.96 -6.52
C PHE A 303 -5.68 -19.24 -6.31
N GLN A 304 -5.88 -20.25 -7.15
CA GLN A 304 -5.04 -21.43 -7.21
C GLN A 304 -5.06 -22.03 -8.62
N PHE A 305 -3.91 -22.49 -9.10
CA PHE A 305 -3.82 -23.20 -10.38
C PHE A 305 -3.72 -24.70 -10.18
N TRP A 306 -4.40 -25.44 -11.05
CA TRP A 306 -4.32 -26.90 -11.16
C TRP A 306 -3.94 -27.29 -12.57
N MET A 307 -3.00 -28.22 -12.70
CA MET A 307 -2.43 -28.63 -13.98
C MET A 307 -2.44 -30.15 -14.07
N PHE A 308 -2.66 -30.66 -15.28
CA PHE A 308 -2.47 -32.08 -15.54
C PHE A 308 -0.98 -32.42 -15.51
N ASP A 309 -0.61 -33.38 -14.66
CA ASP A 309 0.75 -33.89 -14.56
C ASP A 309 0.69 -35.39 -14.25
N ALA A 310 1.00 -36.21 -15.24
CA ALA A 310 0.94 -37.67 -15.10
C ALA A 310 1.88 -38.23 -14.01
N SER A 311 2.88 -37.47 -13.58
CA SER A 311 3.80 -37.86 -12.50
C SER A 311 3.34 -37.41 -11.10
N ALA A 312 2.36 -36.51 -11.03
CA ALA A 312 1.83 -36.01 -9.78
C ALA A 312 0.82 -36.98 -9.15
N VAL A 313 0.50 -36.75 -7.89
CA VAL A 313 -0.50 -37.54 -7.16
C VAL A 313 -1.83 -37.46 -7.90
N MET A 314 -2.41 -38.62 -8.23
CA MET A 314 -3.65 -38.75 -9.00
C MET A 314 -3.64 -38.03 -10.37
N GLY A 315 -2.47 -37.75 -10.95
CA GLY A 315 -2.35 -37.16 -12.28
C GLY A 315 -2.49 -35.63 -12.32
N PHE A 316 -2.45 -34.94 -11.18
CA PHE A 316 -2.57 -33.48 -11.10
C PHE A 316 -1.56 -32.86 -10.14
N SER A 317 -0.92 -31.79 -10.58
CA SER A 317 -0.14 -30.87 -9.73
C SER A 317 -0.96 -29.62 -9.45
N ALA A 318 -0.61 -28.89 -8.38
CA ALA A 318 -1.29 -27.67 -7.98
C ALA A 318 -0.31 -26.65 -7.43
N THR A 319 -0.56 -25.37 -7.68
CA THR A 319 0.21 -24.31 -7.04
C THR A 319 -0.18 -24.16 -5.58
N ASN A 320 0.63 -23.42 -4.82
CA ASN A 320 0.11 -22.78 -3.62
C ASN A 320 -1.12 -21.92 -3.95
N GLY A 321 -2.03 -21.79 -3.00
CA GLY A 321 -3.06 -20.77 -3.04
C GLY A 321 -2.45 -19.40 -2.79
N VAL A 322 -3.09 -18.38 -3.33
CA VAL A 322 -2.77 -16.97 -3.12
C VAL A 322 -4.04 -16.24 -2.72
N ARG A 323 -3.95 -15.42 -1.67
CA ARG A 323 -5.00 -14.50 -1.21
C ARG A 323 -4.59 -13.07 -1.49
N CYS A 324 -5.51 -12.21 -1.90
CA CYS A 324 -5.30 -10.77 -1.83
C CYS A 324 -6.48 -10.02 -1.24
N VAL A 325 -6.26 -8.80 -0.77
CA VAL A 325 -7.28 -7.97 -0.13
C VAL A 325 -7.30 -6.60 -0.79
N ALA A 326 -8.42 -6.27 -1.43
CA ALA A 326 -8.64 -4.97 -2.02
C ALA A 326 -8.44 -3.86 -0.96
N PRO A 327 -7.67 -2.82 -1.28
CA PRO A 327 -7.23 -1.81 -0.33
C PRO A 327 -8.35 -0.84 0.03
#